data_AF-A0A0M8W762-F1
#
_entry.id   AF-A0A0M8W762-F1
#
_cell.length_a   1.000
_cell.length_b   1.000
_cell.length_c   1.000
_cell.angle_alpha   90.00
_cell.angle_beta   90.00
_cell.angle_gamma   90.00
#
_symmetry.space_group_name_H-M   'P 1'
#
loop_
_entity.id
_entity.type
_entity.pdbx_description
1 polymer ?
#
loop_
_entity_poly.entity_id
_entity_poly.type
_entity_poly.pdbx_seq_one_letter_code
_entity_poly.pdbx_strand_id
1 'polypeptide(L)'
;MPYPGVVRFLRRNSADTTAEAPQPGAQLAEPLDKAHSSGKGRPTPKRREAQARRSGPVPPPPRTQREAFKRMRGNKVNKEERRAAAADRRARMMAGDEKYLPVRDRGPVKAYIRDLVDSRRNLMGLFMPLAILVFVALLTPSLAVQRYATLATTFMLIAMIIEGFILGRIVTKRVRAKFPTEPIKGLSIGWYAFIRASQLRKLRIPKPRVGPGEAVK
;
A
#
# COMPACT_ATOMS: atom_id res chain seq x y z
N MET A 1 45.95 -0.37 -28.32
CA MET A 1 44.74 -0.91 -28.96
C MET A 1 43.53 -0.07 -28.54
N PRO A 2 43.00 0.77 -29.42
CA PRO A 2 41.80 1.57 -29.17
C PRO A 2 40.55 0.93 -29.82
N TYR A 3 39.45 0.81 -29.08
CA TYR A 3 38.13 0.46 -29.63
C TYR A 3 37.34 1.74 -29.93
N PRO A 4 36.94 2.00 -31.19
CA PRO A 4 36.02 3.08 -31.53
C PRO A 4 34.58 2.56 -31.59
N GLY A 5 33.62 3.34 -31.09
CA GLY A 5 32.21 2.95 -31.13
C GLY A 5 31.29 4.11 -30.80
N VAL A 6 31.22 5.11 -31.69
CA VAL A 6 30.19 6.15 -31.68
C VAL A 6 28.98 5.60 -32.40
N VAL A 7 27.83 5.48 -31.73
CA VAL A 7 26.56 5.18 -32.41
C VAL A 7 25.59 6.33 -32.16
N ARG A 8 25.39 7.12 -33.22
CA ARG A 8 24.51 8.29 -33.29
C ARG A 8 23.25 7.87 -34.06
N PHE A 9 22.15 7.61 -33.36
CA PHE A 9 20.85 7.43 -34.02
C PHE A 9 20.09 8.75 -34.00
N LEU A 10 20.01 9.39 -35.16
CA LEU A 10 19.35 10.67 -35.36
C LEU A 10 17.82 10.57 -35.21
N ARG A 11 17.30 11.56 -34.50
CA ARG A 11 16.05 12.30 -34.70
C ARG A 11 15.72 12.54 -36.20
N ARG A 12 14.49 12.22 -36.61
CA ARG A 12 13.63 13.12 -37.41
C ARG A 12 12.19 12.60 -37.51
N ASN A 13 11.26 13.40 -36.99
CA ASN A 13 9.85 13.41 -37.41
C ASN A 13 9.82 13.94 -38.85
N SER A 14 9.17 13.21 -39.75
CA SER A 14 8.73 13.72 -41.03
C SER A 14 7.24 14.00 -40.94
N ALA A 15 6.89 15.27 -41.07
CA ALA A 15 5.57 15.70 -41.49
C ALA A 15 5.51 15.61 -43.01
N ASP A 16 4.38 15.14 -43.55
CA ASP A 16 3.73 15.74 -44.73
C ASP A 16 2.42 15.01 -45.04
N THR A 17 1.30 15.73 -44.96
CA THR A 17 0.22 15.69 -45.95
C THR A 17 -0.59 16.98 -45.79
N THR A 18 -0.19 17.95 -46.62
CA THR A 18 -0.98 18.83 -47.51
C THR A 18 -2.22 19.58 -47.00
N ALA A 19 -2.20 20.88 -47.33
CA ALA A 19 -3.11 21.98 -47.08
C ALA A 19 -4.49 21.92 -47.76
N GLU A 20 -5.49 22.56 -47.12
CA GLU A 20 -6.54 23.37 -47.78
C GLU A 20 -7.20 24.35 -46.77
N ALA A 21 -7.55 25.57 -47.22
CA ALA A 21 -8.29 26.61 -46.50
C ALA A 21 -9.02 27.51 -47.54
N PRO A 22 -10.02 28.41 -47.24
CA PRO A 22 -10.52 28.85 -45.91
C PRO A 22 -12.05 29.21 -45.75
N GLN A 23 -12.49 29.39 -44.47
CA GLN A 23 -13.56 30.27 -43.85
C GLN A 23 -15.10 30.02 -44.03
N PRO A 24 -16.01 30.57 -43.17
CA PRO A 24 -15.99 30.81 -41.70
C PRO A 24 -17.32 30.42 -40.96
N GLY A 25 -17.31 30.27 -39.62
CA GLY A 25 -18.57 30.14 -38.84
C GLY A 25 -18.43 29.85 -37.33
N ALA A 26 -18.67 30.88 -36.51
CA ALA A 26 -19.20 30.94 -35.14
C ALA A 26 -18.96 29.82 -34.08
N GLN A 27 -18.19 30.19 -33.05
CA GLN A 27 -18.48 30.15 -31.60
C GLN A 27 -18.60 28.83 -30.77
N LEU A 28 -17.76 28.83 -29.71
CA LEU A 28 -17.96 28.33 -28.34
C LEU A 28 -17.85 26.81 -28.06
N ALA A 29 -16.67 26.39 -27.58
CA ALA A 29 -16.51 25.62 -26.34
C ALA A 29 -15.02 25.28 -26.09
N GLU A 30 -14.47 25.76 -24.98
CA GLU A 30 -13.13 25.37 -24.51
C GLU A 30 -13.08 23.88 -24.12
N PRO A 31 -12.05 23.12 -24.55
CA PRO A 31 -11.74 21.84 -23.92
C PRO A 31 -10.85 22.07 -22.69
N LEU A 32 -11.40 21.77 -21.52
CA LEU A 32 -10.71 21.77 -20.22
C LEU A 32 -9.56 20.75 -20.19
N ASP A 33 -8.33 21.26 -20.20
CA ASP A 33 -7.10 20.51 -19.92
C ASP A 33 -7.11 19.92 -18.50
N LYS A 34 -7.36 18.61 -18.39
CA LYS A 34 -7.17 17.84 -17.15
C LYS A 34 -5.93 16.95 -17.24
N ALA A 35 -4.74 17.53 -17.08
CA ALA A 35 -3.54 16.82 -16.60
C ALA A 35 -2.36 17.74 -16.20
N HIS A 36 -2.57 18.91 -15.61
CA HIS A 36 -1.47 19.66 -14.98
C HIS A 36 -1.51 19.47 -13.46
N SER A 37 -0.77 18.48 -12.95
CA SER A 37 -0.33 18.54 -11.55
C SER A 37 0.58 19.76 -11.43
N SER A 38 0.23 20.73 -10.60
CA SER A 38 1.09 21.88 -10.30
C SER A 38 2.51 21.35 -10.01
N GLY A 39 3.49 21.76 -10.83
CA GLY A 39 4.88 21.36 -10.66
C GLY A 39 5.30 21.61 -9.21
N LYS A 40 6.10 20.70 -8.63
CA LYS A 40 6.59 20.82 -7.25
C LYS A 40 7.10 22.24 -7.03
N GLY A 41 6.33 23.06 -6.31
CA GLY A 41 6.52 24.51 -6.15
C GLY A 41 7.73 24.89 -5.29
N ARG A 42 8.72 24.00 -5.18
CA ARG A 42 10.01 24.27 -4.59
C ARG A 42 11.06 23.40 -5.27
N PRO A 43 12.18 23.99 -5.71
CA PRO A 43 13.36 23.22 -6.08
C PRO A 43 13.68 22.23 -4.97
N THR A 44 13.97 20.97 -5.33
CA THR A 44 14.64 20.08 -4.38
C THR A 44 15.89 20.80 -3.89
N PRO A 45 16.06 21.01 -2.58
CA PRO A 45 17.13 21.85 -2.06
C PRO A 45 18.47 21.37 -2.61
N LYS A 46 19.28 22.33 -3.07
CA LYS A 46 20.56 22.07 -3.73
C LYS A 46 21.41 21.20 -2.78
N ARG A 47 22.14 20.20 -3.32
CA ARG A 47 22.91 19.22 -2.51
C ARG A 47 23.73 19.88 -1.39
N ARG A 48 24.27 21.08 -1.64
CA ARG A 48 25.01 21.91 -0.68
C ARG A 48 24.18 22.38 0.52
N GLU A 49 22.93 22.80 0.32
CA GLU A 49 22.01 23.20 1.39
C GLU A 49 21.51 21.99 2.19
N ALA A 50 21.25 20.87 1.51
CA ALA A 50 20.89 19.61 2.15
C ALA A 50 22.05 19.04 3.00
N GLN A 51 23.29 19.22 2.54
CA GLN A 51 24.50 18.86 3.29
C GLN A 51 24.78 19.84 4.44
N ALA A 52 24.64 21.16 4.23
CA ALA A 52 24.80 22.15 5.29
C ALA A 52 23.80 21.94 6.45
N ARG A 53 22.56 21.55 6.15
CA ARG A 53 21.55 21.18 7.18
C ARG A 53 21.86 19.86 7.90
N ARG A 54 22.67 18.98 7.31
CA ARG A 54 23.11 17.70 7.92
C ARG A 54 24.46 17.80 8.63
N SER A 55 25.24 18.82 8.33
CA SER A 55 26.56 19.04 8.92
C SER A 55 26.46 19.89 10.18
N GLY A 56 25.79 19.36 11.20
CA GLY A 56 26.25 19.64 12.56
C GLY A 56 27.59 18.92 12.77
N PRO A 57 28.55 19.48 13.54
CA PRO A 57 29.77 18.77 13.88
C PRO A 57 29.41 17.40 14.45
N VAL A 58 29.94 16.32 13.87
CA VAL A 58 29.87 15.00 14.49
C VAL A 58 30.51 15.17 15.88
N PRO A 59 29.78 14.89 16.98
CA PRO A 59 30.31 15.13 18.31
C PRO A 59 31.64 14.37 18.43
N PRO A 60 32.70 15.02 18.97
CA PRO A 60 34.03 14.43 18.98
C PRO A 60 34.00 13.04 19.60
N PRO A 61 34.77 12.07 19.05
CA PRO A 61 34.83 10.72 19.59
C PRO A 61 35.19 10.81 21.08
N PRO A 62 34.46 10.10 21.96
CA PRO A 62 34.64 10.23 23.39
C PRO A 62 36.07 9.84 23.74
N ARG A 63 36.79 10.74 24.42
CA ARG A 63 38.22 10.53 24.73
C ARG A 63 38.39 9.61 25.94
N THR A 64 37.31 9.35 26.71
CA THR A 64 37.33 8.51 27.91
C THR A 64 36.08 7.62 28.02
N GLN A 65 36.21 6.45 28.67
CA GLN A 65 35.10 5.51 28.88
C GLN A 65 33.96 6.13 29.71
N ARG A 66 34.28 6.99 30.68
CA ARG A 66 33.29 7.72 31.51
C ARG A 66 32.46 8.70 30.66
N GLU A 67 33.08 9.37 29.70
CA GLU A 67 32.38 10.29 28.80
C GLU A 67 31.47 9.55 27.79
N ALA A 68 31.91 8.38 27.31
CA ALA A 68 31.08 7.49 26.49
C ALA A 68 29.83 7.01 27.25
N PHE A 69 29.96 6.66 28.54
CA PHE A 69 28.84 6.22 29.37
C PHE A 69 27.83 7.34 29.67
N LYS A 70 28.32 8.57 29.91
CA LYS A 70 27.47 9.76 30.08
C LYS A 70 26.69 10.09 28.80
N ARG A 71 27.34 10.05 27.63
CA ARG A 71 26.69 10.27 26.32
C ARG A 71 25.63 9.21 26.02
N MET A 72 25.89 7.95 26.38
CA MET A 72 24.94 6.86 26.23
C MET A 72 23.73 6.99 27.15
N ARG A 73 23.91 7.45 28.41
CA ARG A 73 22.82 7.74 29.35
C ARG A 73 21.99 8.97 28.93
N GLY A 74 22.61 10.05 28.45
CA GLY A 74 21.89 11.20 27.89
C GLY A 74 21.02 10.83 26.69
N ASN A 75 21.48 9.87 25.87
CA ASN A 75 20.68 9.31 24.77
C ASN A 75 19.55 8.38 25.23
N LYS A 76 19.53 7.90 26.48
CA LYS A 76 18.46 7.04 27.01
C LYS A 76 17.17 7.82 27.30
N VAL A 77 17.27 9.06 27.78
CA VAL A 77 16.09 9.96 27.96
C VAL A 77 15.40 10.17 26.60
N ASN A 78 16.20 10.45 25.56
CA ASN A 78 15.72 10.54 24.17
C ASN A 78 15.17 9.19 23.66
N LYS A 79 15.69 8.05 24.12
CA LYS A 79 15.20 6.71 23.73
C LYS A 79 13.82 6.41 24.32
N GLU A 80 13.56 6.83 25.55
CA GLU A 80 12.25 6.64 26.21
C GLU A 80 11.19 7.53 25.57
N GLU A 81 11.48 8.80 25.31
CA GLU A 81 10.58 9.69 24.56
C GLU A 81 10.34 9.20 23.13
N ARG A 82 11.38 8.68 22.46
CA ARG A 82 11.22 8.04 21.13
C ARG A 82 10.34 6.79 21.19
N ARG A 83 10.46 5.98 22.24
CA ARG A 83 9.61 4.79 22.45
C ARG A 83 8.17 5.21 22.72
N ALA A 84 7.94 6.21 23.58
CA ALA A 84 6.62 6.75 23.86
C ALA A 84 5.98 7.31 22.58
N ALA A 85 6.69 8.16 21.84
CA ALA A 85 6.21 8.70 20.57
C ALA A 85 5.97 7.61 19.50
N ALA A 86 6.77 6.53 19.49
CA ALA A 86 6.55 5.39 18.60
C ALA A 86 5.34 4.55 19.03
N ALA A 87 5.14 4.36 20.32
CA ALA A 87 3.98 3.69 20.89
C ALA A 87 2.69 4.48 20.61
N ASP A 88 2.71 5.80 20.78
CA ASP A 88 1.59 6.68 20.46
C ASP A 88 1.26 6.65 18.98
N ARG A 89 2.27 6.75 18.10
CA ARG A 89 2.05 6.60 16.65
C ARG A 89 1.44 5.24 16.31
N ARG A 90 1.90 4.16 16.96
CA ARG A 90 1.35 2.81 16.77
C ARG A 90 -0.09 2.74 17.28
N ALA A 91 -0.38 3.30 18.45
CA ALA A 91 -1.72 3.35 19.03
C ALA A 91 -2.70 4.11 18.12
N ARG A 92 -2.29 5.28 17.62
CA ARG A 92 -3.06 6.12 16.68
C ARG A 92 -3.28 5.44 15.33
N MET A 93 -2.26 4.76 14.82
CA MET A 93 -2.38 3.92 13.62
C MET A 93 -3.34 2.74 13.83
N MET A 94 -3.29 2.10 15.01
CA MET A 94 -4.18 1.00 15.38
C MET A 94 -5.62 1.47 15.58
N ALA A 95 -5.82 2.68 16.12
CA ALA A 95 -7.12 3.33 16.28
C ALA A 95 -7.76 3.73 14.94
N GLY A 96 -6.95 3.84 13.88
CA GLY A 96 -7.44 4.17 12.55
C GLY A 96 -7.42 5.67 12.21
N ASP A 97 -6.68 6.49 12.96
CA ASP A 97 -6.58 7.94 12.70
C ASP A 97 -5.97 8.20 11.31
N GLU A 98 -6.75 8.82 10.43
CA GLU A 98 -6.44 8.98 9.00
C GLU A 98 -5.09 9.68 8.73
N LYS A 99 -4.68 10.58 9.63
CA LYS A 99 -3.39 11.29 9.59
C LYS A 99 -2.17 10.36 9.77
N TYR A 100 -2.33 9.27 10.53
CA TYR A 100 -1.26 8.33 10.86
C TYR A 100 -1.28 7.05 10.00
N LEU A 101 -2.30 6.88 9.16
CA LEU A 101 -2.35 5.78 8.20
C LEU A 101 -1.32 5.97 7.06
N PRO A 102 -0.84 4.90 6.43
CA PRO A 102 -0.11 4.99 5.17
C PRO A 102 -0.95 5.64 4.06
N VAL A 103 -0.32 6.39 3.14
CA VAL A 103 -1.02 7.04 2.00
C VAL A 103 -1.87 6.04 1.18
N ARG A 104 -1.44 4.78 1.13
CA ARG A 104 -2.18 3.70 0.46
C ARG A 104 -3.48 3.29 1.16
N ASP A 105 -3.69 3.64 2.42
CA ASP A 105 -4.84 3.20 3.24
C ASP A 105 -5.76 4.39 3.63
N ARG A 106 -5.37 5.61 3.27
CA ARG A 106 -6.13 6.84 3.52
C ARG A 106 -7.28 7.01 2.53
N GLY A 107 -8.31 7.74 2.95
CA GLY A 107 -9.44 8.15 2.13
C GLY A 107 -10.75 7.45 2.51
N PRO A 108 -11.89 8.12 2.24
CA PRO A 108 -13.22 7.64 2.62
C PRO A 108 -13.59 6.33 1.91
N VAL A 109 -13.20 6.17 0.63
CA VAL A 109 -13.41 4.92 -0.13
C VAL A 109 -12.70 3.74 0.52
N LYS A 110 -11.43 3.92 0.92
CA LYS A 110 -10.66 2.83 1.56
C LYS A 110 -11.14 2.54 2.95
N ALA A 111 -11.54 3.55 3.73
CA ALA A 111 -12.21 3.34 5.01
C ALA A 111 -13.46 2.46 4.86
N TYR A 112 -14.33 2.77 3.89
CA TYR A 112 -15.52 1.98 3.62
C TYR A 112 -15.21 0.54 3.17
N ILE A 113 -14.18 0.34 2.34
CA ILE A 113 -13.72 -1.01 1.96
C ILE A 113 -13.26 -1.80 3.19
N ARG A 114 -12.52 -1.16 4.10
CA ARG A 114 -12.06 -1.80 5.34
C ARG A 114 -13.24 -2.29 6.16
N ASP A 115 -14.24 -1.44 6.40
CA ASP A 115 -15.44 -1.79 7.17
C ASP A 115 -16.27 -2.89 6.45
N LEU A 116 -16.33 -2.86 5.13
CA LEU A 116 -17.03 -3.86 4.32
C LEU A 116 -16.38 -5.24 4.32
N VAL A 117 -15.05 -5.30 4.37
CA VAL A 117 -14.30 -6.56 4.47
C VAL A 117 -14.31 -7.07 5.90
N ASP A 118 -14.22 -6.17 6.89
CA ASP A 118 -14.14 -6.52 8.30
C ASP A 118 -15.49 -6.95 8.91
N SER A 119 -16.61 -6.48 8.35
CA SER A 119 -17.98 -6.93 8.70
C SER A 119 -18.31 -8.35 8.22
N ARG A 120 -17.52 -8.91 7.29
CA ARG A 120 -17.74 -10.26 6.78
C ARG A 120 -16.87 -11.31 7.47
N ARG A 121 -17.42 -12.51 7.62
CA ARG A 121 -16.63 -13.72 7.90
C ARG A 121 -15.87 -14.04 6.62
N ASN A 122 -14.55 -13.96 6.65
CA ASN A 122 -13.69 -14.28 5.51
C ASN A 122 -13.04 -15.64 5.76
N LEU A 123 -13.22 -16.65 4.90
CA LEU A 123 -12.48 -17.91 5.05
C LEU A 123 -11.00 -17.75 4.71
N MET A 124 -10.58 -16.64 4.09
CA MET A 124 -9.16 -16.39 3.83
C MET A 124 -8.30 -16.39 5.11
N GLY A 125 -8.89 -15.98 6.25
CA GLY A 125 -8.20 -16.04 7.55
C GLY A 125 -7.89 -17.45 8.02
N LEU A 126 -8.50 -18.48 7.44
CA LEU A 126 -8.26 -19.90 7.77
C LEU A 126 -6.98 -20.45 7.12
N PHE A 127 -6.27 -19.66 6.30
CA PHE A 127 -5.04 -20.08 5.64
C PHE A 127 -3.93 -20.51 6.62
N MET A 128 -3.73 -19.77 7.71
CA MET A 128 -2.71 -20.12 8.72
C MET A 128 -3.02 -21.46 9.43
N PRO A 129 -4.25 -21.69 9.93
CA PRO A 129 -4.67 -23.01 10.41
C PRO A 129 -4.50 -24.13 9.36
N LEU A 130 -4.84 -23.86 8.10
CA LEU A 130 -4.66 -24.82 7.00
C LEU A 130 -3.18 -25.17 6.81
N ALA A 131 -2.29 -24.18 6.84
CA ALA A 131 -0.84 -24.42 6.72
C ALA A 131 -0.31 -25.31 7.86
N ILE A 132 -0.82 -25.13 9.09
CA ILE A 132 -0.49 -26.00 10.23
C ILE A 132 -0.98 -27.42 9.98
N LEU A 133 -2.20 -27.60 9.47
CA LEU A 133 -2.77 -28.91 9.15
C LEU A 133 -1.92 -29.65 8.10
N VAL A 134 -1.53 -28.95 7.03
CA VAL A 134 -0.64 -29.49 6.00
C VAL A 134 0.71 -29.87 6.59
N PHE A 135 1.28 -29.03 7.45
CA PHE A 135 2.55 -29.32 8.13
C PHE A 135 2.48 -30.60 8.97
N VAL A 136 1.40 -30.78 9.75
CA VAL A 136 1.17 -32.01 10.54
C VAL A 136 0.99 -33.23 9.63
N ALA A 137 0.27 -33.08 8.51
CA ALA A 137 0.10 -34.16 7.54
C ALA A 137 1.43 -34.58 6.89
N LEU A 138 2.35 -33.64 6.65
CA LEU A 138 3.69 -33.92 6.13
C LEU A 138 4.57 -34.67 7.14
N LEU A 139 4.44 -34.36 8.43
CA LEU A 139 5.15 -35.08 9.49
C LEU A 139 4.60 -36.50 9.73
N THR A 140 3.41 -36.79 9.20
CA THR A 140 2.77 -38.10 9.38
C THR A 140 3.20 -39.06 8.26
N PRO A 141 3.85 -40.19 8.57
CA PRO A 141 4.30 -41.16 7.58
C PRO A 141 3.15 -42.10 7.16
N SER A 142 2.00 -41.55 6.78
CA SER A 142 0.84 -42.29 6.31
C SER A 142 0.40 -41.77 4.94
N LEU A 143 0.42 -42.67 3.95
CA LEU A 143 0.04 -42.33 2.57
C LEU A 143 -1.45 -41.96 2.45
N ALA A 144 -2.31 -42.58 3.28
CA ALA A 144 -3.72 -42.24 3.33
C ALA A 144 -3.93 -40.81 3.83
N VAL A 145 -3.25 -40.42 4.92
CA VAL A 145 -3.31 -39.06 5.48
C VAL A 145 -2.83 -38.03 4.48
N GLN A 146 -1.73 -38.30 3.78
CA GLN A 146 -1.20 -37.38 2.76
C GLN A 146 -2.15 -37.18 1.57
N ARG A 147 -2.84 -38.26 1.12
CA ARG A 147 -3.84 -38.17 0.04
C ARG A 147 -5.03 -37.31 0.44
N TYR A 148 -5.61 -37.56 1.63
CA TYR A 148 -6.72 -36.76 2.13
C TYR A 148 -6.32 -35.31 2.41
N ALA A 149 -5.13 -35.07 2.98
CA ALA A 149 -4.62 -33.74 3.22
C ALA A 149 -4.41 -32.96 1.91
N THR A 150 -3.88 -33.61 0.87
CA THR A 150 -3.73 -33.00 -0.46
C THR A 150 -5.08 -32.60 -1.03
N LEU A 151 -6.06 -33.53 -1.06
CA LEU A 151 -7.41 -33.25 -1.56
C LEU A 151 -8.10 -32.13 -0.78
N ALA A 152 -8.03 -32.17 0.55
CA ALA A 152 -8.60 -31.14 1.42
C ALA A 152 -7.96 -29.77 1.17
N THR A 153 -6.64 -29.73 1.00
CA THR A 153 -5.90 -28.49 0.70
C THR A 153 -6.29 -27.94 -0.66
N THR A 154 -6.38 -28.78 -1.70
CA THR A 154 -6.81 -28.37 -3.04
C THR A 154 -8.23 -27.81 -3.02
N PHE A 155 -9.18 -28.50 -2.37
CA PHE A 155 -10.56 -28.02 -2.25
C PHE A 155 -10.63 -26.69 -1.51
N MET A 156 -9.90 -26.57 -0.39
CA MET A 156 -9.85 -25.34 0.39
C MET A 156 -9.25 -24.18 -0.41
N LEU A 157 -8.16 -24.40 -1.16
CA LEU A 157 -7.57 -23.38 -2.02
C LEU A 157 -8.54 -22.90 -3.11
N ILE A 158 -9.28 -23.81 -3.75
CA ILE A 158 -10.30 -23.45 -4.73
C ILE A 158 -11.40 -22.62 -4.08
N ALA A 159 -11.92 -23.05 -2.92
CA ALA A 159 -12.92 -22.31 -2.16
C ALA A 159 -12.43 -20.90 -1.82
N MET A 160 -11.15 -20.76 -1.45
CA MET A 160 -10.54 -19.47 -1.15
C MET A 160 -10.43 -18.55 -2.38
N ILE A 161 -10.08 -19.09 -3.55
CA ILE A 161 -10.03 -18.32 -4.79
C ILE A 161 -11.43 -17.80 -5.15
N ILE A 162 -12.44 -18.67 -5.07
CA ILE A 162 -13.84 -18.32 -5.37
C ILE A 162 -14.33 -17.23 -4.42
N GLU A 163 -14.11 -17.39 -3.12
CA GLU A 163 -14.51 -16.39 -2.13
C GLU A 163 -13.79 -15.05 -2.36
N GLY A 164 -12.48 -15.07 -2.68
CA GLY A 164 -11.73 -13.87 -3.03
C GLY A 164 -12.32 -13.11 -4.22
N PHE A 165 -12.73 -13.83 -5.26
CA PHE A 165 -13.38 -13.24 -6.45
C PHE A 165 -14.76 -12.67 -6.13
N ILE A 166 -15.60 -13.42 -5.40
CA ILE A 166 -16.93 -12.98 -4.95
C ILE A 166 -16.80 -11.73 -4.05
N LEU A 167 -15.84 -11.74 -3.12
CA LEU A 167 -15.55 -10.60 -2.26
C LEU A 167 -15.23 -9.36 -3.08
N GLY A 168 -14.28 -9.47 -4.01
CA GLY A 168 -13.86 -8.36 -4.88
C GLY A 168 -15.01 -7.78 -5.70
N ARG A 169 -15.88 -8.64 -6.25
CA ARG A 169 -17.05 -8.20 -7.04
C ARG A 169 -18.08 -7.47 -6.18
N ILE A 170 -18.37 -7.98 -4.97
CA ILE A 170 -19.31 -7.36 -4.04
C ILE A 170 -18.78 -6.01 -3.52
N VAL A 171 -17.50 -5.95 -3.17
CA VAL A 171 -16.87 -4.70 -2.71
C VAL A 171 -16.93 -3.65 -3.82
N THR A 172 -16.53 -4.01 -5.04
CA THR A 172 -16.57 -3.08 -6.18
C THR A 172 -17.98 -2.55 -6.44
N LYS A 173 -19.00 -3.42 -6.41
CA LYS A 173 -20.41 -3.00 -6.60
C LYS A 173 -20.87 -2.04 -5.51
N ARG A 174 -20.60 -2.35 -4.23
CA ARG A 174 -21.02 -1.52 -3.09
C ARG A 174 -20.27 -0.19 -3.00
N VAL A 175 -18.99 -0.18 -3.33
CA VAL A 175 -18.17 1.04 -3.36
C VAL A 175 -18.64 1.98 -4.46
N ARG A 176 -18.89 1.45 -5.67
CA ARG A 176 -19.42 2.25 -6.79
C ARG A 176 -20.80 2.83 -6.51
N ALA A 177 -21.65 2.10 -5.78
CA ALA A 177 -22.95 2.60 -5.37
C ALA A 177 -22.85 3.75 -4.34
N LYS A 178 -21.87 3.71 -3.44
CA LYS A 178 -21.71 4.73 -2.38
C LYS A 178 -20.90 5.95 -2.82
N PHE A 179 -19.95 5.77 -3.72
CA PHE A 179 -19.06 6.83 -4.21
C PHE A 179 -19.14 6.92 -5.75
N PRO A 180 -20.23 7.45 -6.32
CA PRO A 180 -20.41 7.52 -7.77
C PRO A 180 -19.48 8.54 -8.45
N THR A 181 -19.00 9.53 -7.71
CA THR A 181 -18.23 10.68 -8.21
C THR A 181 -16.71 10.46 -8.19
N GLU A 182 -16.21 9.44 -7.49
CA GLU A 182 -14.77 9.17 -7.42
C GLU A 182 -14.30 8.25 -8.57
N PRO A 183 -13.11 8.51 -9.16
CA PRO A 183 -12.53 7.66 -10.20
C PRO A 183 -12.05 6.32 -9.61
N ILE A 184 -12.97 5.36 -9.53
CA ILE A 184 -12.75 4.05 -8.91
C ILE A 184 -12.32 3.01 -9.96
N LYS A 185 -11.06 2.57 -9.86
CA LYS A 185 -10.58 1.37 -10.59
C LYS A 185 -10.99 0.11 -9.82
N GLY A 186 -11.99 -0.61 -10.34
CA GLY A 186 -12.53 -1.82 -9.69
C GLY A 186 -11.48 -2.89 -9.36
N LEU A 187 -10.51 -3.12 -10.26
CA LEU A 187 -9.41 -4.07 -10.03
C LEU A 187 -8.52 -3.66 -8.84
N SER A 188 -8.20 -2.37 -8.70
CA SER A 188 -7.37 -1.86 -7.61
C SER A 188 -8.07 -2.01 -6.25
N ILE A 189 -9.37 -1.72 -6.21
CA ILE A 189 -10.18 -1.85 -5.01
C ILE A 189 -10.42 -3.31 -4.63
N GLY A 190 -10.73 -4.16 -5.61
CA GLY A 190 -10.86 -5.60 -5.41
C GLY A 190 -9.55 -6.22 -4.88
N TRP A 191 -8.41 -5.83 -5.44
CA TRP A 191 -7.10 -6.28 -4.99
C TRP A 191 -6.79 -5.82 -3.56
N TYR A 192 -7.09 -4.56 -3.23
CA TYR A 192 -6.94 -4.05 -1.87
C TYR A 192 -7.82 -4.82 -0.86
N ALA A 193 -9.08 -5.06 -1.22
CA ALA A 193 -10.00 -5.82 -0.40
C ALA A 193 -9.54 -7.27 -0.20
N PHE A 194 -9.00 -7.90 -1.25
CA PHE A 194 -8.45 -9.25 -1.20
C PHE A 194 -7.25 -9.35 -0.24
N ILE A 195 -6.27 -8.44 -0.35
CA ILE A 195 -5.11 -8.40 0.55
C ILE A 195 -5.55 -8.21 2.02
N ARG A 196 -6.56 -7.37 2.26
CA ARG A 196 -7.07 -7.17 3.62
C ARG A 196 -7.80 -8.41 4.13
N ALA A 197 -8.59 -9.07 3.28
CA ALA A 197 -9.32 -10.27 3.65
C ALA A 197 -8.40 -11.44 3.99
N SER A 198 -7.27 -11.58 3.29
CA SER A 198 -6.27 -12.63 3.54
C SER A 198 -5.50 -12.48 4.84
N GLN A 199 -5.44 -11.27 5.40
CA GLN A 199 -4.86 -11.07 6.73
C GLN A 199 -5.79 -11.61 7.82
N LEU A 200 -5.21 -12.29 8.82
CA LEU A 200 -5.91 -12.69 10.04
C LEU A 200 -6.50 -11.48 10.75
N ARG A 201 -7.79 -11.54 11.13
CA ARG A 201 -8.53 -10.42 11.73
C ARG A 201 -7.86 -9.83 12.98
N LYS A 202 -7.19 -10.66 13.79
CA LYS A 202 -6.42 -10.23 14.97
C LYS A 202 -5.11 -9.49 14.65
N LEU A 203 -4.53 -9.72 13.46
CA LEU A 203 -3.26 -9.14 13.02
C LEU A 203 -3.44 -7.97 12.05
N ARG A 204 -4.68 -7.63 11.67
CA ARG A 204 -4.98 -6.50 10.77
C ARG A 204 -4.66 -5.16 11.44
N ILE A 205 -3.94 -4.33 10.72
CA ILE A 205 -3.66 -2.93 11.07
C ILE A 205 -4.24 -2.05 9.94
N PRO A 206 -5.06 -1.03 10.22
CA PRO A 206 -5.68 -0.65 11.50
C PRO A 206 -6.68 -1.69 12.02
N LYS A 207 -7.00 -1.64 13.33
CA LYS A 207 -7.96 -2.57 13.93
C LYS A 207 -9.33 -2.46 13.24
N PRO A 208 -10.05 -3.58 13.05
CA PRO A 208 -11.43 -3.58 12.59
C PRO A 208 -12.32 -2.68 13.46
N ARG A 209 -13.07 -1.76 12.83
CA ARG A 209 -14.04 -0.90 13.54
C ARG A 209 -15.37 -1.62 13.79
N VAL A 210 -15.70 -2.58 12.94
CA VAL A 210 -16.99 -3.29 12.92
C VAL A 210 -16.84 -4.78 13.24
N GLY A 211 -17.84 -5.30 13.94
CA GLY A 211 -18.04 -6.72 14.25
C GLY A 211 -18.44 -7.54 13.02
N PRO A 212 -18.23 -8.88 13.01
CA PRO A 212 -18.77 -9.72 11.95
C PRO A 212 -20.30 -9.72 12.01
N GLY A 213 -20.96 -9.42 10.89
CA GLY A 213 -22.42 -9.30 10.79
C GLY A 213 -22.98 -7.90 11.08
N GLU A 214 -22.13 -6.94 11.43
CA GLU A 214 -22.56 -5.56 11.67
C GLU A 214 -22.83 -4.84 10.34
N ALA A 215 -23.92 -4.07 10.30
CA ALA A 215 -24.30 -3.29 9.13
C ALA A 215 -23.30 -2.14 8.91
N VAL A 216 -22.66 -2.13 7.74
CA VAL A 216 -21.76 -1.03 7.35
C VAL A 216 -22.60 0.15 6.89
N LYS A 217 -22.55 1.26 7.65
CA LYS A 217 -23.18 2.54 7.30
C LYS A 217 -22.38 3.26 6.22
#